data_AF-A0A7C8A974-F1
#
_entry.id   AF-A0A7C8A974-F1
#
_cell.length_a   1.000
_cell.length_b   1.000
_cell.length_c   1.000
_cell.angle_alpha   90.00
_cell.angle_beta   90.00
_cell.angle_gamma   90.00
#
_symmetry.space_group_name_H-M   'P 1'
#
loop_
_entity.id
_entity.type
_entity.pdbx_description
1 polymer ?
#
loop_
_entity_poly.entity_id
_entity_poly.type
_entity_poly.pdbx_seq_one_letter_code
_entity_poly.pdbx_strand_id
1 'polypeptide(L)'
;MHLSPIGYDIFSGNTFDGKTLKPFLQRLKERFSIDKVVADRGINSKLNLWSIKELGYGYTVATRLRGMGREVLEEVFKEEGYKELADTSDVFRYKTIPYII
;
A
#
# COMPACT_ATOMS: atom_id res chain seq x y z
N MET A 1 7.08 -22.96 -2.57
CA MET A 1 7.20 -21.98 -1.47
C MET A 1 5.92 -22.08 -0.66
N HIS A 2 5.97 -22.52 0.60
CA HIS A 2 4.78 -22.66 1.45
C HIS A 2 4.63 -21.35 2.25
N LEU A 3 3.55 -20.60 2.02
CA LEU A 3 3.29 -19.33 2.72
C LEU A 3 2.64 -19.64 4.08
N SER A 4 3.46 -19.96 5.09
CA SER A 4 2.95 -20.10 6.45
C SER A 4 2.53 -18.73 6.99
N PRO A 5 1.30 -18.58 7.54
CA PRO A 5 0.86 -17.32 8.11
C PRO A 5 1.73 -16.96 9.32
N ILE A 6 2.20 -15.72 9.35
CA ILE A 6 3.08 -15.20 10.42
C ILE A 6 2.30 -14.66 11.62
N GLY A 7 1.01 -14.34 11.46
CA GLY A 7 0.14 -13.87 12.54
C GLY A 7 -1.29 -13.68 12.09
N TYR A 8 -2.23 -13.81 13.02
CA TYR A 8 -3.64 -13.47 12.84
C TYR A 8 -4.18 -12.91 14.15
N ASP A 9 -5.17 -12.03 14.07
CA ASP A 9 -5.92 -11.55 15.23
C ASP A 9 -7.41 -11.64 14.94
N ILE A 10 -8.18 -11.97 15.99
CA ILE A 10 -9.64 -12.07 15.91
C ILE A 10 -10.21 -10.82 16.56
N PHE A 11 -11.08 -10.13 15.84
CA PHE A 11 -11.80 -8.94 16.30
C PHE A 11 -13.29 -9.20 16.32
N SER A 12 -14.02 -8.48 17.16
CA SER A 12 -15.48 -8.53 17.20
C SER A 12 -16.09 -8.14 15.85
N GLY A 13 -17.18 -8.82 15.48
CA GLY A 13 -17.94 -8.51 14.26
C GLY A 13 -18.39 -7.05 14.23
N ASN A 14 -18.55 -6.49 13.02
CA ASN A 14 -18.91 -5.08 12.78
C ASN A 14 -17.85 -4.05 13.27
N THR A 15 -16.59 -4.45 13.42
CA THR A 15 -15.47 -3.52 13.68
C THR A 15 -14.83 -3.11 12.37
N PHE A 16 -14.82 -1.81 12.07
CA PHE A 16 -14.18 -1.27 10.85
C PHE A 16 -12.65 -1.48 10.85
N ASP A 17 -12.09 -1.77 9.67
CA ASP A 17 -10.67 -2.10 9.46
C ASP A 17 -9.69 -1.07 10.04
N GLY A 18 -10.00 0.22 10.00
CA GLY A 18 -9.14 1.25 10.58
C GLY A 18 -8.93 1.08 12.09
N LYS A 19 -9.89 0.47 12.81
CA LYS A 19 -9.76 0.17 14.24
C LYS A 19 -9.00 -1.13 14.51
N THR A 20 -8.92 -2.04 13.54
CA THR A 20 -8.25 -3.35 13.69
C THR A 20 -6.83 -3.35 13.13
N LEU A 21 -6.58 -2.59 12.06
CA LEU A 21 -5.28 -2.54 11.37
C LEU A 21 -4.18 -1.95 12.24
N LYS A 22 -4.43 -0.81 12.90
CA LYS A 22 -3.44 -0.16 13.77
C LYS A 22 -2.95 -1.09 14.89
N PRO A 23 -3.81 -1.69 15.72
CA PRO A 23 -3.35 -2.58 16.78
C PRO A 23 -2.74 -3.88 16.23
N PHE A 24 -3.21 -4.40 15.10
CA PHE A 24 -2.61 -5.55 14.42
C PHE A 24 -1.16 -5.26 14.00
N LEU A 25 -0.93 -4.14 13.32
CA LEU A 25 0.41 -3.74 12.88
C LEU A 25 1.34 -3.48 14.08
N GLN A 26 0.86 -2.88 15.17
CA GLN A 26 1.69 -2.69 16.36
C GLN A 26 2.18 -4.03 16.94
N ARG A 27 1.28 -5.02 17.08
CA ARG A 27 1.65 -6.36 17.56
C ARG A 27 2.63 -7.08 16.65
N LEU A 28 2.46 -6.97 15.33
CA LEU A 28 3.41 -7.55 14.40
C LEU A 28 4.79 -6.87 14.49
N LYS A 29 4.84 -5.54 14.67
CA LYS A 29 6.11 -4.82 14.90
C LYS A 29 6.84 -5.36 16.10
N GLU A 30 6.15 -5.45 17.23
CA GLU A 30 6.73 -5.87 18.50
C GLU A 30 7.21 -7.33 18.45
N ARG A 31 6.42 -8.20 17.81
CA ARG A 31 6.72 -9.64 17.77
C ARG A 31 7.75 -10.04 16.73
N PHE A 32 7.77 -9.37 15.57
CA PHE A 32 8.56 -9.79 14.41
C PHE A 32 9.52 -8.70 13.89
N SER A 33 9.55 -7.53 14.53
CA SER A 33 10.37 -6.38 14.09
C SER A 33 10.11 -5.96 12.64
N ILE A 34 8.87 -6.11 12.16
CA ILE A 34 8.51 -5.70 10.80
C ILE A 34 8.35 -4.18 10.72
N ASP A 35 8.83 -3.59 9.62
CA ASP A 35 8.80 -2.15 9.37
C ASP A 35 8.21 -1.80 7.99
N LYS A 36 7.88 -2.82 7.18
CA LYS A 36 7.36 -2.68 5.82
C LYS A 36 6.12 -3.56 5.61
N VAL A 37 5.14 -3.03 4.87
CA VAL A 37 3.89 -3.72 4.57
C VAL A 37 3.60 -3.66 3.07
N VAL A 38 3.25 -4.81 2.48
CA VAL A 38 2.70 -4.91 1.12
C VAL A 38 1.27 -5.39 1.24
N ALA A 39 0.33 -4.64 0.65
CA ALA A 39 -1.09 -4.95 0.78
C ALA A 39 -1.87 -4.76 -0.52
N ASP A 40 -2.99 -5.47 -0.61
CA ASP A 40 -3.91 -5.35 -1.72
C ASP A 40 -4.82 -4.11 -1.62
N ARG A 41 -5.77 -4.01 -2.54
CA ARG A 41 -6.71 -2.88 -2.64
C ARG A 41 -7.68 -2.78 -1.46
N GLY A 42 -7.92 -3.86 -0.71
CA GLY A 42 -8.84 -3.86 0.43
C GLY A 42 -8.33 -2.98 1.57
N ILE A 43 -7.01 -2.88 1.74
CA ILE A 43 -6.39 -2.02 2.75
C ILE A 43 -6.35 -0.55 2.30
N ASN A 44 -6.59 -0.25 1.01
CA ASN A 44 -6.45 1.08 0.41
C ASN A 44 -7.62 2.04 0.74
N SER A 45 -7.89 2.24 2.04
CA SER A 45 -8.74 3.33 2.54
C SER A 45 -7.87 4.46 3.11
N LYS A 46 -8.32 5.72 3.02
CA LYS A 46 -7.57 6.88 3.55
C LYS A 46 -7.16 6.68 5.01
N LEU A 47 -8.05 6.13 5.85
CA LEU A 47 -7.79 5.92 7.27
C LEU A 47 -6.72 4.84 7.51
N ASN A 48 -6.73 3.78 6.70
CA ASN A 48 -5.74 2.71 6.81
C ASN A 48 -4.35 3.20 6.37
N LEU A 49 -4.25 3.90 5.23
CA LEU A 49 -2.98 4.48 4.77
C LEU A 49 -2.42 5.49 5.77
N TRP A 50 -3.28 6.33 6.33
CA TRP A 50 -2.90 7.27 7.38
C TRP A 50 -2.37 6.52 8.61
N SER A 51 -3.05 5.46 9.05
CA SER A 51 -2.61 4.66 10.20
C SER A 51 -1.25 4.00 9.97
N ILE A 52 -1.01 3.46 8.78
CA ILE A 52 0.30 2.87 8.40
C ILE A 52 1.40 3.94 8.43
N LYS A 53 1.13 5.12 7.87
CA LYS A 53 2.07 6.26 7.85
C LYS A 53 2.39 6.76 9.26
N GLU A 54 1.38 6.97 10.11
CA GLU A 54 1.52 7.42 11.50
C GLU A 54 2.34 6.45 12.36
N LEU A 55 2.23 5.15 12.08
CA LEU A 55 3.01 4.12 12.77
C LEU A 55 4.47 4.01 12.27
N GLY A 56 4.86 4.82 11.27
CA GLY A 56 6.21 4.87 10.72
C GLY A 56 6.56 3.67 9.84
N TYR A 57 5.57 3.03 9.21
CA TYR A 57 5.80 1.92 8.30
C TYR A 57 6.09 2.39 6.87
N GLY A 58 7.02 1.72 6.19
CA GLY A 58 7.08 1.74 4.74
C GLY A 58 5.92 0.91 4.15
N TYR A 59 5.29 1.37 3.07
CA TYR A 59 4.17 0.63 2.49
C TYR A 59 4.11 0.66 0.98
N THR A 60 3.58 -0.42 0.41
CA THR A 60 3.19 -0.51 -1.00
C THR A 60 1.77 -1.05 -1.07
N VAL A 61 0.89 -0.28 -1.69
CA VAL A 61 -0.53 -0.63 -1.84
C VAL A 61 -0.95 -0.56 -3.29
N ALA A 62 -1.79 -1.49 -3.70
CA ALA A 62 -2.47 -1.38 -4.98
C ALA A 62 -3.59 -0.33 -4.90
N THR A 63 -3.60 0.63 -5.83
CA THR A 63 -4.66 1.63 -5.95
C THR A 63 -5.37 1.58 -7.30
N ARG A 64 -6.62 2.04 -7.36
CA ARG A 64 -7.34 2.23 -8.62
C ARG A 64 -7.14 3.67 -9.07
N LEU A 65 -6.74 3.86 -10.32
CA LEU A 65 -6.67 5.20 -10.92
C LEU A 65 -8.05 5.83 -11.06
N ARG A 66 -9.07 5.03 -11.38
CA ARG A 66 -10.47 5.50 -11.50
C ARG A 66 -10.92 6.16 -10.19
N GLY A 67 -11.26 7.45 -10.26
CA GLY A 67 -11.74 8.24 -9.11
C GLY A 67 -10.63 9.00 -8.37
N MET A 68 -9.38 8.96 -8.84
CA MET A 68 -8.33 9.86 -8.37
C MET A 68 -8.55 11.29 -8.88
N GLY A 69 -7.90 12.26 -8.23
CA GLY A 69 -7.96 13.66 -8.63
C GLY A 69 -7.52 13.87 -10.07
N ARG A 70 -8.14 14.84 -10.75
CA ARG A 70 -7.87 15.13 -12.17
C ARG A 70 -6.39 15.37 -12.45
N GLU A 71 -5.71 16.12 -11.60
CA GLU A 71 -4.27 16.41 -11.73
C GLU A 71 -3.41 15.14 -11.69
N VAL A 72 -3.72 14.21 -10.78
CA VAL A 72 -3.01 12.93 -10.69
C VAL A 72 -3.24 12.10 -11.95
N LEU A 73 -4.48 12.05 -12.45
CA LEU A 73 -4.80 11.32 -13.67
C LEU A 73 -4.08 11.90 -14.88
N GLU A 74 -4.13 13.22 -15.05
CA GLU A 74 -3.41 13.92 -16.12
C GLU A 74 -1.90 13.62 -16.05
N GLU A 75 -1.30 13.64 -14.86
CA GLU A 75 0.13 13.33 -14.71
C GLU A 75 0.46 11.86 -14.97
N VAL A 76 -0.39 10.92 -14.55
CA VAL A 76 -0.20 9.48 -14.82
C VAL A 76 -0.27 9.17 -16.32
N PHE A 77 -1.13 9.85 -17.08
CA PHE A 77 -1.31 9.60 -18.51
C PHE A 77 -0.36 10.39 -19.43
N LYS A 78 0.44 11.32 -18.88
CA LYS A 78 1.55 11.95 -19.64
C LYS A 78 2.66 10.94 -19.90
N GLU A 79 3.01 10.76 -21.16
CA GLU A 79 4.10 9.86 -21.60
C GLU A 79 5.47 10.31 -21.07
N GLU A 80 5.64 11.61 -20.84
CA GLU A 80 6.88 12.15 -20.29
C GLU A 80 7.13 11.64 -18.86
N GLY A 81 8.38 11.24 -18.58
CA GLY A 81 8.83 10.82 -17.26
C GLY A 81 8.72 9.32 -16.96
N TYR A 82 8.15 8.52 -17.88
CA TYR A 82 8.27 7.07 -17.82
C TYR A 82 9.69 6.61 -18.14
N LYS A 83 10.21 5.69 -17.33
CA LYS A 83 11.51 5.03 -17.51
C LYS A 83 11.31 3.57 -17.88
N GLU A 84 12.05 3.10 -18.88
CA GLU A 84 12.05 1.70 -19.29
C GLU A 84 13.00 0.87 -18.41
N LEU A 85 12.56 -0.33 -18.06
CA LEU A 85 13.37 -1.35 -17.42
C LEU A 85 13.76 -2.35 -18.53
N ALA A 86 15.02 -2.28 -18.95
CA ALA A 86 15.54 -3.05 -20.08
C ALA A 86 15.92 -4.51 -19.74
N ASP A 87 15.64 -4.97 -18.53
CA ASP A 87 16.23 -6.20 -17.95
C ASP A 87 15.32 -7.44 -18.07
N THR A 88 14.27 -7.37 -18.91
CA THR A 88 13.36 -8.49 -19.16
C THR A 88 13.01 -8.59 -20.64
N SER A 89 12.59 -9.78 -21.09
CA SER A 89 12.08 -10.01 -22.45
C SER A 89 10.89 -9.11 -22.81
N ASP A 90 10.20 -8.60 -21.79
CA ASP A 90 9.12 -7.63 -21.90
C ASP A 90 9.60 -6.23 -21.51
N VAL A 91 9.14 -5.20 -22.22
CA VAL A 91 9.42 -3.80 -21.88
C VAL A 91 8.49 -3.36 -20.75
N PHE A 92 9.02 -3.21 -19.54
CA PHE A 92 8.29 -2.60 -18.42
C PHE A 92 8.63 -1.11 -18.32
N ARG A 93 7.61 -0.28 -18.07
CA ARG A 93 7.78 1.17 -17.85
C ARG A 93 7.25 1.54 -16.47
N TYR A 94 7.94 2.45 -15.79
CA TYR A 94 7.48 3.02 -14.52
C TYR A 94 7.66 4.53 -14.49
N LYS A 95 6.80 5.22 -13.74
CA LYS A 95 6.86 6.65 -13.50
C LYS A 95 6.72 6.92 -12.01
N THR A 96 7.51 7.86 -11.49
CA THR A 96 7.41 8.32 -10.11
C THR A 96 6.75 9.69 -10.09
N ILE A 97 5.64 9.80 -9.38
CA ILE A 97 4.90 11.05 -9.21
C ILE A 97 4.91 11.38 -7.72
N PRO A 98 5.26 12.61 -7.32
CA PRO A 98 5.12 13.04 -5.94
C PRO A 98 3.67 12.85 -5.46
N TYR A 99 3.50 12.30 -4.26
CA TYR A 99 2.17 12.12 -3.71
C TYR A 99 1.63 13.47 -3.24
N ILE A 100 0.70 14.04 -4.00
CA ILE A 100 -0.01 15.29 -3.68
C ILE A 100 -1.33 14.91 -3.00
N ILE A 101 -1.49 15.25 -1.72
CA ILE A 101 -2.76 15.15 -0.96
C ILE A 101 -3.20 16.55 -0.58
#